data_AF-A0A8H7GQE7-F1
#
_entry.id   AF-A0A8H7GQE7-F1
#
_cell.length_a   1.000
_cell.length_b   1.000
_cell.length_c   1.000
_cell.angle_alpha   90.00
_cell.angle_beta   90.00
_cell.angle_gamma   90.00
#
_symmetry.space_group_name_H-M   'P 1'
#
loop_
_entity.id
_entity.type
_entity.pdbx_description
1 polymer ?
#
loop_
_entity_poly.entity_id
_entity_poly.type
_entity_poly.pdbx_seq_one_letter_code
_entity_poly.pdbx_strand_id
1 'polypeptide(L)'
;MFGLRGLRELSPLPLLASPIDSECIRVYRPLLPFEKATIRQTSVENDVEWFEDVSNQDISLTKRNLLRYMINEYVPRLINSRPEIECISRQSLMETTEEVTKLVQSYETEKQNLDRRVRSNDFQFDELMASVKFSIPLQELRDTRLPVLARWLYEVIYPLSSAKHFHWSFAKLERQAMARVWGWLDNPEDTLIMTYLNVSFNLNLQGLNVEIHLFRQSPQRDIIRHCKTHVGPKDSSWKLFDRIWWIRISNHDADIEIRYYRSSMRRELVNAFPHISSNEKYSRLNFEAFPVIIDEKTSQVLAAPTLGLINDGIYVECKLKRLL
;
A
#
# COMPACT_ATOMS: atom_id res chain seq x y z
N MET A 1 -4.70 9.45 -8.92
CA MET A 1 -5.21 8.59 -10.03
C MET A 1 -6.16 7.45 -9.61
N PHE A 2 -6.12 6.94 -8.37
CA PHE A 2 -6.95 5.81 -7.91
C PHE A 2 -8.47 5.95 -8.13
N GLY A 3 -8.99 7.17 -8.28
CA GLY A 3 -10.43 7.41 -8.48
C GLY A 3 -10.88 7.65 -9.92
N LEU A 4 -9.97 7.76 -10.89
CA LEU A 4 -10.36 8.18 -12.25
C LEU A 4 -10.87 7.02 -13.12
N ARG A 5 -10.38 5.79 -12.92
CA ARG A 5 -10.67 4.64 -13.79
C ARG A 5 -12.03 3.96 -13.52
N GLY A 6 -12.92 4.60 -12.74
CA GLY A 6 -14.25 4.08 -12.44
C GLY A 6 -14.27 2.65 -11.86
N LEU A 7 -15.40 1.97 -12.03
CA LEU A 7 -15.56 0.55 -11.71
C LEU A 7 -14.85 -0.31 -12.74
N ARG A 8 -14.15 -1.35 -12.29
CA ARG A 8 -13.47 -2.33 -13.15
C ARG A 8 -14.17 -3.67 -13.07
N GLU A 9 -14.09 -4.42 -14.17
CA GLU A 9 -14.63 -5.78 -14.24
C GLU A 9 -13.96 -6.69 -13.21
N LEU A 10 -12.64 -6.59 -13.08
CA LEU A 10 -11.87 -7.28 -12.06
C LEU A 10 -11.13 -6.25 -11.20
N SER A 11 -11.31 -6.33 -9.88
CA SER A 11 -10.58 -5.48 -8.92
C SER A 11 -10.17 -6.27 -7.69
N PRO A 12 -8.98 -6.02 -7.10
CA PRO A 12 -8.63 -6.62 -5.82
C PRO A 12 -9.61 -6.15 -4.73
N LEU A 13 -9.99 -7.05 -3.84
CA LEU A 13 -10.68 -6.70 -2.60
C LEU A 13 -9.65 -6.03 -1.68
N PRO A 14 -9.95 -4.86 -1.07
CA PRO A 14 -8.98 -4.11 -0.27
C PRO A 14 -8.79 -4.73 1.13
N LEU A 15 -8.38 -6.00 1.18
CA LEU A 15 -7.99 -6.70 2.41
C LEU A 15 -6.48 -6.59 2.62
N LEU A 16 -6.03 -6.59 3.88
CA LEU A 16 -4.61 -6.78 4.17
C LEU A 16 -4.29 -8.26 3.91
N ALA A 17 -3.57 -8.57 2.83
CA ALA A 17 -3.16 -9.95 2.56
C ALA A 17 -2.13 -10.42 3.59
N SER A 18 -2.45 -11.55 4.22
CA SER A 18 -1.49 -12.38 4.95
C SER A 18 -0.41 -12.90 3.98
N PRO A 19 0.82 -13.18 4.44
CA PRO A 19 1.87 -13.70 3.55
C PRO A 19 1.59 -15.10 2.99
N ILE A 20 0.62 -15.83 3.54
CA ILE A 20 0.18 -17.15 3.05
C ILE A 20 -0.99 -17.01 2.07
N ASP A 21 -1.82 -15.98 2.22
CA ASP A 21 -2.93 -15.71 1.31
C ASP A 21 -2.42 -14.89 0.13
N SER A 22 -1.57 -15.52 -0.69
CA SER A 22 -1.23 -15.03 -2.03
C SER A 22 -2.45 -15.02 -2.97
N GLU A 23 -3.57 -15.60 -2.55
CA GLU A 23 -4.86 -15.43 -3.21
C GLU A 23 -5.42 -14.05 -2.90
N CYS A 24 -4.94 -13.08 -3.68
CA CYS A 24 -5.62 -11.81 -3.86
C CYS A 24 -7.09 -12.10 -4.19
N ILE A 25 -7.98 -12.00 -3.19
CA ILE A 25 -9.43 -12.15 -3.42
C ILE A 25 -9.81 -11.02 -4.36
N ARG A 26 -10.29 -11.38 -5.56
CA ARG A 26 -10.73 -10.43 -6.57
C ARG A 26 -12.24 -10.37 -6.60
N VAL A 27 -12.78 -9.16 -6.68
CA VAL A 27 -14.18 -8.93 -7.00
C VAL A 27 -14.30 -8.93 -8.52
N TYR A 28 -14.99 -9.94 -9.05
CA TYR A 28 -15.34 -10.03 -10.47
C TYR A 28 -16.77 -9.51 -10.69
N ARG A 29 -16.95 -8.68 -11.72
CA ARG A 29 -18.20 -8.01 -12.09
C ARG A 29 -18.56 -8.40 -13.53
N PRO A 30 -19.00 -9.65 -13.77
CA PRO A 30 -19.20 -10.20 -15.12
C PRO A 30 -20.20 -9.40 -15.95
N LEU A 31 -21.17 -8.75 -15.31
CA LEU A 31 -22.22 -8.00 -15.99
C LEU A 31 -21.84 -6.54 -16.29
N LEU A 32 -20.65 -6.08 -15.87
CA LEU A 32 -20.23 -4.69 -16.07
C LEU A 32 -20.10 -4.27 -17.55
N PRO A 33 -19.63 -5.12 -18.48
CA PRO A 33 -19.52 -4.76 -19.90
C PRO A 33 -20.86 -4.70 -20.64
N PHE A 34 -21.93 -5.24 -20.06
CA PHE A 34 -23.21 -5.42 -20.75
C PHE A 34 -24.19 -4.30 -20.42
N GLU A 35 -24.94 -3.85 -21.42
CA GLU A 35 -26.02 -2.90 -21.19
C GLU A 35 -27.20 -3.59 -20.48
N LYS A 36 -27.93 -2.82 -19.65
CA LYS A 36 -29.10 -3.32 -18.91
C LYS A 36 -30.15 -3.93 -19.85
N ALA A 37 -30.36 -3.34 -21.03
CA ALA A 37 -31.31 -3.84 -22.03
C ALA A 37 -30.93 -5.24 -22.51
N THR A 38 -29.64 -5.47 -22.81
CA THR A 38 -29.11 -6.78 -23.20
C THR A 38 -29.28 -7.79 -22.07
N ILE A 39 -28.95 -7.44 -20.82
CA ILE A 39 -29.11 -8.33 -19.67
C ILE A 39 -30.58 -8.74 -19.52
N ARG A 40 -31.51 -7.79 -19.63
CA ARG A 40 -32.96 -8.05 -19.55
C ARG A 40 -33.44 -8.98 -20.66
N GLN A 41 -33.02 -8.72 -21.90
CA GLN A 41 -33.38 -9.56 -23.04
C GLN A 41 -32.89 -11.00 -22.84
N THR A 42 -31.63 -11.17 -22.42
CA THR A 42 -31.06 -12.49 -22.11
C THR A 42 -31.83 -13.19 -21.00
N SER A 43 -32.27 -12.48 -19.95
CA SER A 43 -33.13 -13.08 -18.92
C SER A 43 -34.43 -13.64 -19.49
N VAL A 44 -35.13 -12.85 -20.33
CA VAL A 44 -36.39 -13.28 -20.96
C VAL A 44 -36.19 -14.47 -21.88
N GLU A 45 -35.13 -14.48 -22.69
CA GLU A 45 -34.80 -15.59 -23.61
C GLU A 45 -34.47 -16.90 -22.88
N ASN A 46 -34.09 -16.82 -21.60
CA ASN A 46 -33.73 -17.98 -20.77
C ASN A 46 -34.79 -18.28 -19.69
N ASP A 47 -36.02 -17.77 -19.86
CA ASP A 47 -37.13 -17.97 -18.91
C ASP A 47 -36.78 -17.55 -17.46
N VAL A 48 -35.91 -16.55 -17.30
CA VAL A 48 -35.56 -15.95 -16.01
C VAL A 48 -36.41 -14.70 -15.79
N GLU A 49 -37.21 -14.71 -14.73
CA GLU A 49 -38.07 -13.58 -14.37
C GLU A 49 -37.23 -12.31 -14.08
N TRP A 50 -37.59 -11.22 -14.75
CA TRP A 50 -36.95 -9.92 -14.55
C TRP A 50 -37.70 -9.11 -13.50
N PHE A 51 -37.05 -8.85 -12.37
CA PHE A 51 -37.59 -8.03 -11.28
C PHE A 51 -36.88 -6.67 -11.19
N GLU A 52 -37.65 -5.59 -11.10
CA GLU A 52 -37.16 -4.24 -10.79
C GLU A 52 -37.87 -3.65 -9.59
N ASP A 53 -37.10 -3.16 -8.62
CA ASP A 53 -37.62 -2.40 -7.50
C ASP A 53 -38.16 -1.05 -8.00
N VAL A 54 -39.45 -0.80 -7.72
CA VAL A 54 -40.21 0.41 -8.06
C VAL A 54 -39.58 1.68 -7.49
N SER A 55 -38.84 1.58 -6.37
CA SER A 55 -38.15 2.70 -5.74
C SER A 55 -37.05 3.31 -6.63
N ASN A 56 -36.57 2.57 -7.64
CA ASN A 56 -35.57 3.07 -8.60
C ASN A 56 -36.09 4.20 -9.50
N GLN A 57 -37.42 4.36 -9.60
CA GLN A 57 -38.06 5.41 -10.39
C GLN A 57 -38.29 6.70 -9.58
N ASP A 58 -38.17 6.65 -8.26
CA ASP A 58 -38.29 7.84 -7.41
C ASP A 58 -37.01 8.68 -7.49
N ILE A 59 -37.10 9.77 -8.25
CA ILE A 59 -36.02 10.75 -8.47
C ILE A 59 -35.60 11.41 -7.15
N SER A 60 -36.54 11.59 -6.20
CA SER A 60 -36.31 12.28 -4.94
C SER A 60 -35.68 11.40 -3.86
N LEU A 61 -35.79 10.07 -4.01
CA LEU A 61 -35.35 9.12 -2.99
C LEU A 61 -33.82 9.08 -2.84
N THR A 62 -33.08 9.09 -3.94
CA THR A 62 -31.60 9.03 -3.89
C THR A 62 -30.94 9.90 -4.96
N LYS A 63 -29.74 10.41 -4.66
CA LYS A 63 -28.88 11.09 -5.64
C LYS A 63 -28.59 10.20 -6.86
N ARG A 64 -28.50 8.88 -6.68
CA ARG A 64 -28.29 7.92 -7.77
C ARG A 64 -29.48 7.91 -8.74
N ASN A 65 -30.71 7.90 -8.22
CA ASN A 65 -31.91 7.95 -9.05
C ASN A 65 -32.01 9.27 -9.80
N LEU A 66 -31.72 10.39 -9.12
CA LEU A 66 -31.63 11.70 -9.76
C LEU A 66 -30.63 11.70 -10.91
N LEU A 67 -29.39 11.27 -10.69
CA LEU A 67 -28.36 11.23 -11.73
C LEU A 67 -28.76 10.31 -12.90
N ARG A 68 -29.39 9.16 -12.62
CA ARG A 68 -29.89 8.25 -13.65
C ARG A 68 -30.97 8.92 -14.51
N TYR A 69 -31.92 9.60 -13.89
CA TYR A 69 -32.93 10.39 -14.60
C TYR A 69 -32.30 11.53 -15.41
N MET A 70 -31.33 12.24 -14.81
CA MET A 70 -30.66 13.34 -15.49
C MET A 70 -30.00 12.89 -16.80
N ILE A 71 -29.20 11.82 -16.74
CA ILE A 71 -28.44 11.32 -17.89
C ILE A 71 -29.34 10.69 -18.95
N ASN A 72 -30.36 9.92 -18.54
CA ASN A 72 -31.18 9.15 -19.48
C ASN A 72 -32.39 9.91 -20.03
N GLU A 73 -32.91 10.91 -19.29
CA GLU A 73 -34.18 11.56 -19.62
C GLU A 73 -34.06 13.09 -19.74
N TYR A 74 -33.54 13.76 -18.71
CA TYR A 74 -33.49 15.23 -18.68
C TYR A 74 -32.54 15.80 -19.74
N VAL A 75 -31.31 15.28 -19.82
CA VAL A 75 -30.29 15.78 -20.74
C VAL A 75 -30.70 15.58 -22.20
N PRO A 76 -31.13 14.37 -22.64
CA PRO A 76 -31.57 14.18 -24.02
C PRO A 76 -32.72 15.09 -24.46
N ARG A 77 -33.65 15.42 -23.54
CA ARG A 77 -34.78 16.32 -23.85
C ARG A 77 -34.37 17.77 -24.02
N LEU A 78 -33.33 18.22 -23.33
CA LEU A 78 -32.94 19.63 -23.27
C LEU A 78 -31.68 19.96 -24.06
N ILE A 79 -30.94 18.98 -24.56
CA ILE A 79 -29.65 19.20 -25.24
C ILE A 79 -29.75 20.18 -26.42
N ASN A 80 -30.85 20.13 -27.19
CA ASN A 80 -31.06 21.04 -28.32
C ASN A 80 -31.35 22.49 -27.90
N SER A 81 -31.97 22.69 -26.73
CA SER A 81 -32.31 24.02 -26.22
C SER A 81 -31.29 24.57 -25.22
N ARG A 82 -30.41 23.70 -24.70
CA ARG A 82 -29.33 23.98 -23.75
C ARG A 82 -28.07 23.21 -24.17
N PRO A 83 -27.33 23.67 -25.17
CA PRO A 83 -26.13 22.96 -25.61
C PRO A 83 -25.06 22.84 -24.50
N GLU A 84 -25.07 23.72 -23.50
CA GLU A 84 -24.13 23.69 -22.37
C GLU A 84 -24.19 22.40 -21.52
N ILE A 85 -25.32 21.67 -21.54
CA ILE A 85 -25.46 20.40 -20.81
C ILE A 85 -24.99 19.18 -21.62
N GLU A 86 -24.55 19.36 -22.87
CA GLU A 86 -24.00 18.27 -23.70
C GLU A 86 -22.81 17.56 -23.03
N CYS A 87 -22.01 18.31 -22.26
CA CYS A 87 -20.85 17.76 -21.54
C CYS A 87 -21.19 16.65 -20.53
N ILE A 88 -22.43 16.61 -20.03
CA ILE A 88 -22.93 15.57 -19.12
C ILE A 88 -23.85 14.56 -19.82
N SER A 89 -23.91 14.58 -21.16
CA SER A 89 -24.59 13.57 -21.95
C SER A 89 -23.92 12.20 -21.79
N ARG A 90 -24.69 11.12 -22.01
CA ARG A 90 -24.15 9.75 -21.96
C ARG A 90 -22.94 9.58 -22.88
N GLN A 91 -23.02 10.12 -24.09
CA GLN A 91 -21.96 10.02 -25.10
C GLN A 91 -20.67 10.72 -24.62
N SER A 92 -20.77 12.00 -24.21
CA SER A 92 -19.64 12.77 -23.68
C SER A 92 -18.99 12.10 -22.46
N LEU A 93 -19.81 11.54 -21.54
CA LEU A 93 -19.31 10.81 -20.38
C LEU A 93 -18.59 9.51 -20.74
N MET A 94 -19.06 8.79 -21.77
CA MET A 94 -18.40 7.57 -22.28
C MET A 94 -17.07 7.90 -22.94
N GLU A 95 -17.02 8.93 -23.78
CA GLU A 95 -15.79 9.42 -24.41
C GLU A 95 -14.76 9.85 -23.37
N THR A 96 -15.18 10.65 -22.39
CA THR A 96 -14.32 11.05 -21.25
C THR A 96 -13.81 9.83 -20.48
N THR A 97 -14.64 8.81 -20.27
CA THR A 97 -14.24 7.56 -19.58
C THR A 97 -13.18 6.79 -20.37
N GLU A 98 -13.30 6.76 -21.70
CA GLU A 98 -12.32 6.13 -22.59
C GLU A 98 -11.00 6.90 -22.59
N GLU A 99 -11.03 8.24 -22.70
CA GLU A 99 -9.85 9.09 -22.61
C GLU A 99 -9.11 8.91 -21.28
N VAL A 100 -9.86 8.91 -20.17
CA VAL A 100 -9.31 8.63 -18.85
C VAL A 100 -8.68 7.24 -18.79
N THR A 101 -9.30 6.24 -19.41
CA THR A 101 -8.76 4.88 -19.46
C THR A 101 -7.43 4.83 -20.22
N LYS A 102 -7.36 5.48 -21.39
CA LYS A 102 -6.13 5.60 -22.20
C LYS A 102 -5.03 6.32 -21.41
N LEU A 103 -5.37 7.43 -20.76
CA LEU A 103 -4.44 8.20 -19.95
C LEU A 103 -3.88 7.37 -18.78
N VAL A 104 -4.75 6.70 -18.03
CA VAL A 104 -4.33 5.83 -16.90
C VAL A 104 -3.45 4.68 -17.39
N GLN A 105 -3.76 4.08 -18.54
CA GLN A 105 -2.94 3.02 -19.13
C GLN A 105 -1.56 3.53 -19.55
N SER A 106 -1.47 4.75 -20.09
CA SER A 106 -0.19 5.37 -20.43
C SER A 106 0.68 5.57 -19.18
N TYR A 107 0.08 6.06 -18.09
CA TYR A 107 0.79 6.26 -16.83
C TYR A 107 1.22 4.94 -16.18
N GLU A 108 0.40 3.90 -16.25
CA GLU A 108 0.77 2.58 -15.72
C GLU A 108 1.95 1.98 -16.50
N THR A 109 1.97 2.16 -17.83
CA THR A 109 3.08 1.73 -18.69
C THR A 109 4.37 2.48 -18.33
N GLU A 110 4.29 3.81 -18.19
CA GLU A 110 5.42 4.64 -17.78
C GLU A 110 5.95 4.25 -16.39
N LYS A 111 5.04 3.98 -15.44
CA LYS A 111 5.36 3.50 -14.09
C LYS A 111 6.09 2.16 -14.11
N GLN A 112 5.64 1.21 -14.93
CA GLN A 112 6.29 -0.10 -15.09
C GLN A 112 7.67 0.03 -15.72
N ASN A 113 7.84 0.95 -16.68
CA ASN A 113 9.14 1.23 -17.27
C ASN A 113 10.11 1.86 -16.26
N LEU A 114 9.64 2.83 -15.46
CA LEU A 114 10.40 3.39 -14.35
C LEU A 114 10.82 2.31 -13.35
N ASP A 115 9.88 1.49 -12.89
CA ASP A 115 10.14 0.42 -11.93
C ASP A 115 11.21 -0.55 -12.45
N ARG A 116 11.09 -0.98 -13.71
CA ARG A 116 12.07 -1.87 -14.35
C ARG A 116 13.46 -1.26 -14.38
N ARG A 117 13.58 0.01 -14.77
CA ARG A 117 14.87 0.72 -14.87
C ARG A 117 15.53 0.93 -13.51
N VAL A 118 14.77 1.38 -12.52
CA VAL A 118 15.28 1.55 -11.15
C VAL A 118 15.75 0.19 -10.60
N ARG A 119 14.94 -0.86 -10.76
CA ARG A 119 15.26 -2.20 -10.25
C ARG A 119 16.43 -2.88 -10.96
N SER A 120 16.69 -2.57 -12.23
CA SER A 120 17.82 -3.16 -12.98
C SER A 120 19.18 -2.56 -12.61
N ASN A 121 19.21 -1.45 -11.87
CA ASN A 121 20.44 -0.76 -11.49
C ASN A 121 20.88 -1.19 -10.08
N ASP A 122 20.79 -0.29 -9.10
CA ASP A 122 21.31 -0.43 -7.74
C ASP A 122 20.19 -0.48 -6.68
N PHE A 123 19.01 -0.95 -7.06
CA PHE A 123 17.89 -1.10 -6.14
C PHE A 123 18.17 -2.17 -5.09
N GLN A 124 18.31 -1.73 -3.85
CA GLN A 124 18.51 -2.57 -2.68
C GLN A 124 17.29 -2.47 -1.77
N PHE A 125 16.66 -3.61 -1.48
CA PHE A 125 15.56 -3.71 -0.54
C PHE A 125 16.01 -4.52 0.67
N ASP A 126 16.12 -3.88 1.82
CA ASP A 126 16.40 -4.56 3.08
C ASP A 126 15.08 -4.86 3.80
N GLU A 127 14.61 -6.11 3.65
CA GLU A 127 13.40 -6.59 4.30
C GLU A 127 13.50 -6.55 5.84
N LEU A 128 14.71 -6.66 6.39
CA LEU A 128 14.96 -6.71 7.83
C LEU A 128 14.82 -5.32 8.45
N MET A 129 15.39 -4.32 7.78
CA MET A 129 15.38 -2.92 8.20
C MET A 129 14.11 -2.19 7.78
N ALA A 130 13.31 -2.79 6.90
CA ALA A 130 12.26 -2.07 6.16
C ALA A 130 12.83 -0.78 5.54
N SER A 131 13.88 -0.94 4.73
CA SER A 131 14.51 0.14 3.98
C SER A 131 14.73 -0.21 2.51
N VAL A 132 14.82 0.83 1.70
CA VAL A 132 15.06 0.78 0.27
C VAL A 132 16.10 1.83 -0.09
N LYS A 133 17.16 1.42 -0.79
CA LYS A 133 18.15 2.33 -1.37
C LYS A 133 18.20 2.12 -2.88
N PHE A 134 18.26 3.19 -3.65
CA PHE A 134 18.47 3.15 -5.10
C PHE A 134 18.99 4.49 -5.61
N SER A 135 19.49 4.50 -6.84
CA SER A 135 19.93 5.70 -7.54
C SER A 135 19.23 5.83 -8.88
N ILE A 136 18.97 7.07 -9.29
CA ILE A 136 18.35 7.39 -10.57
C ILE A 136 18.95 8.67 -11.13
N PRO A 137 19.24 8.78 -12.44
CA PRO A 137 19.73 10.02 -13.02
C PRO A 137 18.79 11.20 -12.74
N LEU A 138 19.36 12.35 -12.35
CA LEU A 138 18.60 13.57 -12.02
C LEU A 138 17.67 13.98 -13.17
N GLN A 139 18.17 13.92 -14.41
CA GLN A 139 17.39 14.29 -15.59
C GLN A 139 16.20 13.33 -15.80
N GLU A 140 16.41 12.02 -15.64
CA GLU A 140 15.32 11.04 -15.76
C GLU A 140 14.23 11.28 -14.71
N LEU A 141 14.63 11.61 -13.48
CA LEU A 141 13.70 11.87 -12.39
C LEU A 141 12.88 13.16 -12.65
N ARG A 142 13.51 14.20 -13.20
CA ARG A 142 12.86 15.46 -13.62
C ARG A 142 11.88 15.26 -14.79
N ASP A 143 12.26 14.42 -15.76
CA ASP A 143 11.45 14.15 -16.95
C ASP A 143 10.25 13.24 -16.66
N THR A 144 10.25 12.55 -15.51
CA THR A 144 9.15 11.67 -15.11
C THR A 144 7.92 12.47 -14.70
N ARG A 145 6.75 12.10 -15.24
CA ARG A 145 5.50 12.78 -14.92
C ARG A 145 5.14 12.61 -13.43
N LEU A 146 4.71 13.70 -12.79
CA LEU A 146 4.34 13.69 -11.37
C LEU A 146 3.39 12.55 -10.97
N PRO A 147 2.28 12.27 -11.69
CA PRO A 147 1.38 11.17 -11.32
C PRO A 147 2.04 9.79 -11.37
N VAL A 148 3.03 9.60 -12.23
CA VAL A 148 3.75 8.35 -12.42
C VAL A 148 4.70 8.12 -11.25
N LEU A 149 5.56 9.09 -10.96
CA LEU A 149 6.53 8.99 -9.87
C LEU A 149 5.84 9.00 -8.50
N ALA A 150 4.80 9.82 -8.29
CA ALA A 150 4.00 9.79 -7.06
C ALA A 150 3.38 8.40 -6.84
N ARG A 151 2.83 7.78 -7.90
CA ARG A 151 2.23 6.45 -7.83
C ARG A 151 3.28 5.39 -7.54
N TRP A 152 4.39 5.39 -8.27
CA TRP A 152 5.48 4.45 -8.09
C TRP A 152 6.05 4.52 -6.67
N LEU A 153 6.38 5.73 -6.20
CA LEU A 153 6.93 5.96 -4.86
C LEU A 153 5.95 5.52 -3.76
N TYR A 154 4.65 5.78 -3.94
CA TYR A 154 3.62 5.31 -3.03
C TYR A 154 3.55 3.77 -2.94
N GLU A 155 3.82 3.05 -4.03
CA GLU A 155 3.91 1.58 -4.01
C GLU A 155 5.20 1.10 -3.34
N VAL A 156 6.33 1.76 -3.62
CA VAL A 156 7.64 1.44 -3.02
C VAL A 156 7.63 1.60 -1.49
N ILE A 157 7.01 2.67 -0.98
CA ILE A 157 6.99 2.93 0.47
C ILE A 157 5.92 2.15 1.23
N TYR A 158 4.96 1.52 0.55
CA TYR A 158 3.91 0.74 1.20
C TYR A 158 4.47 -0.27 2.21
N PRO A 159 5.38 -1.20 1.82
CA PRO A 159 5.94 -2.18 2.74
C PRO A 159 6.66 -1.55 3.95
N LEU A 160 7.17 -0.33 3.80
CA LEU A 160 7.97 0.38 4.81
C LEU A 160 7.10 1.20 5.79
N SER A 161 5.89 1.58 5.36
CA SER A 161 5.05 2.53 6.10
C SER A 161 4.23 1.83 7.18
N SER A 162 4.30 2.34 8.41
CA SER A 162 3.40 1.93 9.50
C SER A 162 2.13 2.79 9.58
N ALA A 163 1.83 3.66 8.61
CA ALA A 163 0.67 4.54 8.66
C ALA A 163 -0.66 3.74 8.67
N LYS A 164 -1.55 4.04 9.63
CA LYS A 164 -2.87 3.36 9.78
C LYS A 164 -3.77 3.55 8.56
N HIS A 165 -3.78 4.77 8.01
CA HIS A 165 -4.64 5.15 6.90
C HIS A 165 -3.87 5.28 5.58
N PHE A 166 -2.86 4.42 5.39
CA PHE A 166 -1.98 4.49 4.21
C PHE A 166 -2.78 4.58 2.91
N HIS A 167 -3.70 3.64 2.69
CA HIS A 167 -4.53 3.54 1.48
C HIS A 167 -5.35 4.81 1.15
N TRP A 168 -5.64 5.65 2.15
CA TRP A 168 -6.40 6.89 2.01
C TRP A 168 -5.51 8.14 1.87
N SER A 169 -4.18 7.96 1.98
CA SER A 169 -3.22 9.06 2.09
C SER A 169 -2.44 9.34 0.82
N PHE A 170 -2.81 8.73 -0.31
CA PHE A 170 -2.18 8.98 -1.62
C PHE A 170 -2.19 10.47 -1.98
N ALA A 171 -3.33 11.15 -1.85
CA ALA A 171 -3.45 12.58 -2.17
C ALA A 171 -2.52 13.45 -1.30
N LYS A 172 -2.25 13.01 -0.06
CA LYS A 172 -1.29 13.65 0.83
C LYS A 172 0.11 13.58 0.19
N LEU A 173 0.55 12.37 -0.22
CA LEU A 173 1.85 12.15 -0.85
C LEU A 173 1.97 12.95 -2.16
N GLU A 174 0.98 12.81 -3.04
CA GLU A 174 0.95 13.48 -4.35
C GLU A 174 1.06 15.00 -4.23
N ARG A 175 0.33 15.63 -3.28
CA ARG A 175 0.27 17.10 -3.19
C ARG A 175 1.33 17.72 -2.30
N GLN A 176 1.75 17.04 -1.23
CA GLN A 176 2.65 17.63 -0.24
C GLN A 176 4.06 17.07 -0.36
N ALA A 177 4.20 15.75 -0.42
CA ALA A 177 5.52 15.13 -0.49
C ALA A 177 6.18 15.44 -1.84
N MET A 178 5.45 15.26 -2.95
CA MET A 178 6.03 15.48 -4.28
C MET A 178 6.35 16.94 -4.56
N ALA A 179 5.58 17.88 -4.04
CA ALA A 179 5.89 19.31 -4.17
C ALA A 179 7.26 19.64 -3.58
N ARG A 180 7.61 19.05 -2.42
CA ARG A 180 8.93 19.21 -1.81
C ARG A 180 10.03 18.53 -2.59
N VAL A 181 9.78 17.31 -3.09
CA VAL A 181 10.74 16.60 -3.93
C VAL A 181 11.03 17.39 -5.19
N TRP A 182 10.03 17.94 -5.88
CA TRP A 182 10.24 18.68 -7.13
C TRP A 182 10.95 20.00 -6.90
N GLY A 183 10.53 20.75 -5.87
CA GLY A 183 11.24 21.99 -5.51
C GLY A 183 12.71 21.75 -5.19
N TRP A 184 13.05 20.59 -4.62
CA TRP A 184 14.44 20.19 -4.43
C TRP A 184 15.12 19.74 -5.73
N LEU A 185 14.42 19.01 -6.60
CA LEU A 185 14.96 18.58 -7.89
C LEU A 185 15.30 19.76 -8.79
N ASP A 186 14.62 20.91 -8.68
CA ASP A 186 14.93 22.10 -9.46
C ASP A 186 16.29 22.71 -9.08
N ASN A 187 16.61 22.75 -7.78
CA ASN A 187 17.88 23.25 -7.26
C ASN A 187 18.46 22.35 -6.13
N PRO A 188 19.11 21.23 -6.48
CA PRO A 188 19.65 20.28 -5.50
C PRO A 188 21.00 20.76 -4.93
N GLU A 189 20.96 21.57 -3.88
CA GLU A 189 22.17 22.06 -3.19
C GLU A 189 22.57 21.16 -1.99
N ASP A 190 21.59 20.74 -1.20
CA ASP A 190 21.77 19.96 0.04
C ASP A 190 21.01 18.62 -0.02
N THR A 191 21.18 17.78 1.00
CA THR A 191 20.36 16.58 1.20
C THR A 191 18.91 16.95 1.59
N LEU A 192 17.92 16.46 0.83
CA LEU A 192 16.52 16.57 1.23
C LEU A 192 16.16 15.45 2.22
N ILE A 193 15.89 15.84 3.46
CA ILE A 193 15.37 14.94 4.49
C ILE A 193 13.93 15.31 4.84
N MET A 194 13.04 14.33 4.79
CA MET A 194 11.64 14.51 5.20
C MET A 194 11.03 13.20 5.66
N THR A 195 9.92 13.29 6.39
CA THR A 195 9.15 12.12 6.82
C THR A 195 7.74 12.19 6.24
N TYR A 196 7.30 11.10 5.64
CA TYR A 196 5.97 10.97 5.08
C TYR A 196 5.41 9.57 5.30
N LEU A 197 4.17 9.47 5.79
CA LEU A 197 3.52 8.18 6.09
C LEU A 197 4.38 7.25 6.94
N ASN A 198 5.08 7.80 7.94
CA ASN A 198 6.00 7.09 8.83
C ASN A 198 7.21 6.45 8.11
N VAL A 199 7.56 6.98 6.93
CA VAL A 199 8.76 6.63 6.17
C VAL A 199 9.62 7.88 6.05
N SER A 200 10.90 7.75 6.35
CA SER A 200 11.91 8.76 6.11
C SER A 200 12.35 8.71 4.65
N PHE A 201 12.47 9.88 4.06
CA PHE A 201 12.98 10.10 2.71
C PHE A 201 14.26 10.87 2.87
N ASN A 202 15.35 10.31 2.37
CA ASN A 202 16.65 10.95 2.31
C ASN A 202 17.11 10.93 0.86
N LEU A 203 17.11 12.10 0.21
CA LEU A 203 17.53 12.26 -1.18
C LEU A 203 18.81 13.10 -1.21
N ASN A 204 19.82 12.60 -1.91
CA ASN A 204 21.10 13.27 -2.04
C ASN A 204 21.58 13.24 -3.50
N LEU A 205 22.06 14.37 -4.01
CA LEU A 205 22.66 14.41 -5.35
C LEU A 205 24.13 13.94 -5.26
N GLN A 206 24.47 12.90 -6.03
CA GLN A 206 25.83 12.41 -6.19
C GLN A 206 26.20 12.42 -7.67
N GLY A 207 26.97 13.44 -8.08
CA GLY A 207 27.29 13.68 -9.49
C GLY A 207 26.01 13.97 -10.29
N LEU A 208 25.68 13.09 -11.24
CA LEU A 208 24.47 13.20 -12.08
C LEU A 208 23.29 12.35 -11.58
N ASN A 209 23.48 11.59 -10.50
CA ASN A 209 22.49 10.68 -9.96
C ASN A 209 21.93 11.19 -8.64
N VAL A 210 20.64 11.00 -8.42
CA VAL A 210 20.00 11.19 -7.13
C VAL A 210 20.02 9.85 -6.40
N GLU A 211 20.78 9.76 -5.31
CA GLU A 211 20.67 8.65 -4.37
C GLU A 211 19.45 8.86 -3.49
N ILE A 212 18.58 7.85 -3.41
CA ILE A 212 17.37 7.87 -2.60
C ILE A 212 17.46 6.75 -1.59
N HIS A 213 17.38 7.10 -0.31
CA HIS A 213 17.27 6.16 0.79
C HIS A 213 15.95 6.38 1.53
N LEU A 214 15.10 5.37 1.47
CA LEU A 214 13.79 5.33 2.11
C LEU A 214 13.86 4.32 3.23
N PHE A 215 13.49 4.71 4.44
CA PHE A 215 13.49 3.77 5.56
C PHE A 215 12.40 4.10 6.53
N ARG A 216 11.87 3.07 7.17
CA ARG A 216 10.84 3.22 8.20
C ARG A 216 11.33 4.14 9.34
N GLN A 217 10.45 5.02 9.81
CA GLN A 217 10.68 5.78 11.04
C GLN A 217 10.36 4.95 12.29
N SER A 218 11.10 5.21 13.37
CA SER A 218 10.78 4.65 14.68
C SER A 218 9.34 5.03 15.08
N PRO A 219 8.59 4.12 15.70
CA PRO A 219 7.25 4.39 16.19
C PRO A 219 7.27 5.54 17.19
N GLN A 220 6.30 6.44 17.08
CA GLN A 220 6.09 7.49 18.09
C GLN A 220 5.77 6.84 19.44
N ARG A 221 6.31 7.40 20.52
CA ARG A 221 6.29 6.84 21.89
C ARG A 221 4.87 6.57 22.42
N ASP A 222 3.87 7.24 21.88
CA ASP A 222 2.47 7.17 22.32
C ASP A 222 1.67 6.07 21.58
N ILE A 223 2.29 5.43 20.57
CA ILE A 223 1.69 4.37 19.72
C ILE A 223 2.40 3.03 19.98
N ILE A 224 3.01 2.84 21.15
CA ILE A 224 3.71 1.60 21.49
C ILE A 224 2.67 0.52 21.79
N ARG A 225 2.33 -0.24 20.76
CA ARG A 225 1.51 -1.45 20.88
C ARG A 225 2.41 -2.59 21.30
N HIS A 226 2.32 -2.99 22.56
CA HIS A 226 2.69 -4.36 22.92
C HIS A 226 1.55 -5.26 22.43
N CYS A 227 1.88 -6.30 21.70
CA CYS A 227 0.92 -7.32 21.31
C CYS A 227 1.12 -8.51 22.24
N LYS A 228 0.21 -8.67 23.20
CA LYS A 228 0.15 -9.85 24.05
C LYS A 228 -0.74 -10.89 23.40
N THR A 229 -0.27 -12.13 23.36
CA THR A 229 -1.05 -13.22 22.79
C THR A 229 -0.59 -14.55 23.36
N HIS A 230 -1.54 -15.45 23.56
CA HIS A 230 -1.23 -16.83 23.87
C HIS A 230 -0.84 -17.56 22.57
N VAL A 231 0.29 -18.27 22.59
CA VAL A 231 0.68 -19.19 21.52
C VAL A 231 0.52 -20.59 22.07
N GLY A 232 -0.35 -21.37 21.43
CA GLY A 232 -0.48 -22.79 21.72
C GLY A 232 0.42 -23.63 20.81
N PRO A 233 0.59 -24.93 21.10
CA PRO A 233 1.48 -25.84 20.36
C PRO A 233 1.19 -25.92 18.85
N LYS A 234 -0.07 -25.70 18.47
CA LYS A 234 -0.57 -25.73 17.09
C LYS A 234 -1.00 -24.36 16.55
N ASP A 235 -0.77 -23.26 17.29
CA ASP A 235 -1.07 -21.93 16.75
C ASP A 235 -0.14 -21.67 15.56
N SER A 236 -0.75 -21.36 14.41
CA SER A 236 -0.06 -21.06 13.16
C SER A 236 -0.62 -19.79 12.51
N SER A 237 -1.28 -18.94 13.30
CA SER A 237 -1.91 -17.72 12.81
C SER A 237 -0.89 -16.60 12.56
N TRP A 238 -1.08 -15.87 11.46
CA TRP A 238 -0.28 -14.68 11.16
C TRP A 238 -0.85 -13.46 11.89
N LYS A 239 0.03 -12.73 12.57
CA LYS A 239 -0.30 -11.51 13.31
C LYS A 239 0.48 -10.35 12.69
N LEU A 240 -0.21 -9.28 12.30
CA LEU A 240 0.42 -8.10 11.72
C LEU A 240 0.90 -7.15 12.83
N PHE A 241 2.20 -7.21 13.13
CA PHE A 241 2.87 -6.33 14.07
C PHE A 241 3.22 -4.99 13.41
N ASP A 242 2.81 -3.90 14.07
CA ASP A 242 2.92 -2.52 13.62
C ASP A 242 2.48 -2.22 12.19
N ARG A 243 1.54 -2.99 11.64
CA ARG A 243 1.09 -2.80 10.26
C ARG A 243 2.25 -2.90 9.25
N ILE A 244 3.34 -3.59 9.58
CA ILE A 244 4.52 -3.77 8.72
C ILE A 244 4.95 -5.23 8.66
N TRP A 245 5.14 -5.88 9.81
CA TRP A 245 5.66 -7.25 9.85
C TRP A 245 4.55 -8.23 10.18
N TRP A 246 4.32 -9.16 9.28
CA TRP A 246 3.59 -10.36 9.59
C TRP A 246 4.49 -11.28 10.39
N ILE A 247 4.03 -11.70 11.56
CA ILE A 247 4.74 -12.60 12.46
C ILE A 247 3.85 -13.80 12.73
N ARG A 248 4.42 -14.99 12.58
CA ARG A 248 3.80 -16.26 12.95
C ARG A 248 4.69 -16.98 13.93
N ILE A 249 4.09 -17.51 14.99
CA ILE A 249 4.80 -18.15 16.09
C ILE A 249 4.08 -19.48 16.35
N SER A 250 4.86 -20.55 16.48
CA SER A 250 4.33 -21.91 16.70
C SER A 250 5.31 -22.75 17.52
N ASN A 251 4.88 -23.96 17.91
CA ASN A 251 5.68 -24.90 18.69
C ASN A 251 6.16 -24.32 20.04
N HIS A 252 5.30 -23.52 20.67
CA HIS A 252 5.52 -22.95 22.00
C HIS A 252 4.16 -22.91 22.71
N ASP A 253 4.13 -23.09 24.03
CA ASP A 253 2.89 -23.11 24.83
C ASP A 253 3.00 -22.13 26.00
N ALA A 254 2.88 -20.84 25.67
CA ALA A 254 3.03 -19.77 26.65
C ALA A 254 2.35 -18.47 26.19
N ASP A 255 2.12 -17.60 27.18
CA ASP A 255 1.77 -16.21 26.93
C ASP A 255 3.03 -15.45 26.53
N ILE A 256 2.97 -14.80 25.37
CA ILE A 256 4.08 -14.05 24.81
C ILE A 256 3.70 -12.60 24.58
N GLU A 257 4.72 -11.75 24.58
CA GLU A 257 4.63 -10.35 24.26
C GLU A 257 5.53 -10.03 23.06
N ILE A 258 4.93 -9.46 22.01
CA ILE A 258 5.64 -8.87 20.88
C ILE A 258 5.73 -7.37 21.11
N ARG A 259 6.95 -6.85 21.23
CA ARG A 259 7.21 -5.41 21.39
C ARG A 259 8.43 -4.97 20.59
N TYR A 260 8.65 -3.66 20.54
CA TYR A 260 9.84 -3.12 19.91
C TYR A 260 11.08 -3.36 20.73
N TYR A 261 12.17 -3.70 20.04
CA TYR A 261 13.50 -3.54 20.60
C TYR A 261 13.75 -2.08 20.99
N ARG A 262 14.31 -1.92 22.19
CA ARG A 262 14.85 -0.65 22.69
C ARG A 262 16.29 -0.87 23.10
N SER A 263 17.11 0.17 23.04
CA SER A 263 18.52 0.13 23.48
C SER A 263 18.69 -0.38 24.93
N SER A 264 17.69 -0.17 25.79
CA SER A 264 17.66 -0.72 27.16
C SER A 264 17.62 -2.25 27.23
N MET A 265 17.13 -2.91 26.18
CA MET A 265 16.99 -4.37 26.10
C MET A 265 18.27 -5.06 25.59
N ARG A 266 19.34 -4.29 25.29
CA ARG A 266 20.59 -4.84 24.73
C ARG A 266 21.15 -6.00 25.56
N ARG A 267 21.13 -5.87 26.90
CA ARG A 267 21.64 -6.91 27.80
C ARG A 267 20.82 -8.19 27.70
N GLU A 268 19.49 -8.08 27.72
CA GLU A 268 18.57 -9.22 27.59
C GLU A 268 18.75 -9.93 26.25
N LEU A 269 18.87 -9.16 25.16
CA LEU A 269 19.08 -9.69 23.82
C LEU A 269 20.43 -10.41 23.69
N VAL A 270 21.51 -9.85 24.22
CA VAL A 270 22.85 -10.49 24.21
C VAL A 270 22.87 -11.74 25.08
N ASN A 271 22.17 -11.74 26.21
CA ASN A 271 22.07 -12.93 27.07
C ASN A 271 21.34 -14.08 26.36
N ALA A 272 20.27 -13.79 25.64
CA ALA A 272 19.56 -14.79 24.83
C ALA A 272 20.38 -15.25 23.62
N PHE A 273 21.15 -14.33 23.01
CA PHE A 273 21.92 -14.59 21.79
C PHE A 273 23.36 -14.05 21.88
N PRO A 274 24.28 -14.79 22.54
CA PRO A 274 25.63 -14.30 22.81
C PRO A 274 26.45 -13.94 21.57
N HIS A 275 26.20 -14.65 20.46
CA HIS A 275 26.87 -14.47 19.17
C HIS A 275 26.62 -13.11 18.50
N ILE A 276 25.66 -12.31 19.01
CA ILE A 276 25.41 -10.95 18.54
C ILE A 276 26.62 -10.04 18.81
N SER A 277 27.28 -10.22 19.95
CA SER A 277 28.33 -9.30 20.44
C SER A 277 29.59 -9.32 19.58
N SER A 278 29.86 -10.43 18.91
CA SER A 278 31.07 -10.66 18.11
C SER A 278 30.86 -10.45 16.60
N ASN A 279 29.64 -10.19 16.14
CA ASN A 279 29.32 -10.08 14.73
C ASN A 279 29.22 -8.62 14.29
N GLU A 280 30.05 -8.20 13.33
CA GLU A 280 30.02 -6.83 12.79
C GLU A 280 28.68 -6.43 12.17
N LYS A 281 27.92 -7.41 11.63
CA LYS A 281 26.56 -7.19 11.12
C LYS A 281 25.65 -6.65 12.22
N TYR A 282 25.91 -7.05 13.47
CA TYR A 282 25.09 -6.71 14.61
C TYR A 282 25.66 -5.57 15.49
N SER A 283 26.93 -5.21 15.32
CA SER A 283 27.56 -4.15 16.12
C SER A 283 27.21 -2.73 15.64
N ARG A 284 26.88 -2.56 14.35
CA ARG A 284 26.48 -1.28 13.71
C ARG A 284 24.98 -0.98 13.79
N LEU A 285 24.25 -1.82 14.49
CA LEU A 285 22.81 -1.75 14.60
C LEU A 285 22.36 -0.57 15.45
N ASN A 286 22.18 0.59 14.82
CA ASN A 286 21.45 1.70 15.41
C ASN A 286 19.95 1.43 15.28
N PHE A 287 19.51 0.36 15.95
CA PHE A 287 18.19 -0.19 15.87
C PHE A 287 17.29 0.43 16.93
N GLU A 288 16.37 1.27 16.49
CA GLU A 288 15.11 1.38 17.19
C GLU A 288 14.04 0.65 16.35
N ALA A 289 13.25 -0.18 17.02
CA ALA A 289 11.94 -0.63 16.53
C ALA A 289 11.80 -1.83 15.58
N PHE A 290 12.69 -2.82 15.64
CA PHE A 290 12.36 -4.17 15.15
C PHE A 290 11.57 -4.98 16.20
N PRO A 291 10.77 -6.00 15.82
CA PRO A 291 10.02 -6.81 16.76
C PRO A 291 10.92 -7.73 17.59
N VAL A 292 10.63 -7.84 18.88
CA VAL A 292 11.20 -8.80 19.82
C VAL A 292 10.05 -9.55 20.47
N ILE A 293 10.18 -10.87 20.56
CA ILE A 293 9.24 -11.79 21.17
C ILE A 293 9.79 -12.18 22.53
N ILE A 294 8.98 -12.01 23.57
CA ILE A 294 9.36 -12.20 24.96
C ILE A 294 8.34 -13.10 25.63
N ASP A 295 8.82 -14.03 26.44
CA ASP A 295 7.97 -14.85 27.32
C ASP A 295 7.43 -13.97 28.46
N GLU A 296 6.11 -13.91 28.63
CA GLU A 296 5.49 -13.00 29.59
C GLU A 296 5.79 -13.39 31.05
N LYS A 297 5.99 -14.68 31.34
CA LYS A 297 6.21 -15.19 32.70
C LYS A 297 7.66 -15.01 33.15
N THR A 298 8.61 -15.33 32.26
CA THR A 298 10.05 -15.33 32.56
C THR A 298 10.73 -14.03 32.17
N SER A 299 10.06 -13.18 31.38
CA SER A 299 10.65 -11.98 30.75
C SER A 299 11.88 -12.28 29.89
N GLN A 300 12.08 -13.54 29.47
CA GLN A 300 13.19 -13.92 28.59
C GLN A 300 12.87 -13.59 27.15
N VAL A 301 13.88 -13.09 26.43
CA VAL A 301 13.79 -12.89 24.97
C VAL A 301 13.81 -14.25 24.31
N LEU A 302 12.74 -14.59 23.59
CA LEU A 302 12.59 -15.83 22.85
C LEU A 302 13.08 -15.70 21.40
N ALA A 303 12.86 -14.54 20.78
CA ALA A 303 13.26 -14.30 19.40
C ALA A 303 13.34 -12.81 19.04
N ALA A 304 14.19 -12.49 18.07
CA ALA A 304 14.21 -11.24 17.31
C ALA A 304 14.12 -11.59 15.82
N PRO A 305 12.90 -11.83 15.30
CA PRO A 305 12.73 -12.61 14.07
C PRO A 305 13.17 -11.89 12.80
N THR A 306 13.16 -10.55 12.77
CA THR A 306 13.76 -9.79 11.64
C THR A 306 15.28 -9.92 11.61
N LEU A 307 15.92 -10.42 12.66
CA LEU A 307 17.37 -10.67 12.69
C LEU A 307 17.69 -12.15 12.45
N GLY A 308 16.67 -13.00 12.30
CA GLY A 308 16.85 -14.46 12.25
C GLY A 308 17.28 -15.08 13.58
N LEU A 309 17.11 -14.36 14.70
CA LEU A 309 17.50 -14.81 16.03
C LEU A 309 16.30 -15.48 16.70
N ILE A 310 16.39 -16.78 16.95
CA ILE A 310 15.30 -17.60 17.49
C ILE A 310 15.92 -18.61 18.46
N ASN A 311 15.40 -18.68 19.69
CA ASN A 311 15.83 -19.68 20.67
C ASN A 311 15.32 -21.09 20.31
N ASP A 312 15.98 -22.10 20.85
CA ASP A 312 15.51 -23.48 20.73
C ASP A 312 14.12 -23.65 21.39
N GLY A 313 13.26 -24.45 20.75
CA GLY A 313 11.91 -24.75 21.27
C GLY A 313 10.84 -23.71 20.95
N ILE A 314 11.09 -22.79 20.00
CA ILE A 314 10.08 -21.93 19.40
C ILE A 314 10.34 -21.83 17.89
N TYR A 315 9.29 -21.79 17.08
CA TYR A 315 9.40 -21.53 15.66
C TYR A 315 8.74 -20.20 15.32
N VAL A 316 9.50 -19.31 14.68
CA VAL A 316 9.03 -17.98 14.30
C VAL A 316 9.29 -17.71 12.83
N GLU A 317 8.25 -17.28 12.13
CA GLU A 317 8.39 -16.67 10.80
C GLU A 317 8.06 -15.19 10.86
N CYS A 318 8.82 -14.39 10.13
CA CYS A 318 8.56 -12.98 9.97
C CYS A 318 8.69 -12.58 8.49
N LYS A 319 7.68 -11.89 7.99
CA LYS A 319 7.62 -11.41 6.61
C LYS A 319 7.16 -9.96 6.58
N LEU A 320 7.78 -9.15 5.75
CA LEU A 320 7.31 -7.79 5.51
C LEU A 320 5.98 -7.84 4.74
N LYS A 321 5.04 -6.94 5.06
CA LYS A 321 3.83 -6.81 4.27
C LYS A 321 4.20 -6.40 2.84
N ARG A 322 3.40 -6.84 1.88
CA ARG A 322 3.60 -6.53 0.46
C ARG A 322 2.36 -5.87 -0.10
N LEU A 323 2.56 -4.95 -1.05
CA LEU A 323 1.44 -4.31 -1.74
C LEU A 323 0.74 -5.37 -2.61
N LEU A 324 -0.60 -5.36 -2.60
CA LEU A 324 -1.47 -6.19 -3.43
C LEU A 324 -1.34 -5.92 -4.93
#